data_AF-R9HMJ0-F1
#
_entry.id   AF-R9HMJ0-F1
#
_cell.length_a   1.000
_cell.length_b   1.000
_cell.length_c   1.000
_cell.angle_alpha   90.00
_cell.angle_beta   90.00
_cell.angle_gamma   90.00
#
_symmetry.space_group_name_H-M   'P 1'
#
loop_
_entity.id
_entity.type
_entity.pdbx_description
1 polymer ?
#
loop_
_entity_poly.entity_id
_entity_poly.type
_entity_poly.pdbx_seq_one_letter_code
_entity_poly.pdbx_strand_id
1 'polypeptide(L)'
;MKARILSIILLSLISISFVKAQSYVFGFSYNRNVTFSKGSRTDYHMDNGEGGNMMVWSVQNGSAYGFDLSPIVDVDYRQQSYSVISVPGGGIANDVYELTKTNRTKPYFWNINFIFQWDQYAESIDRSVYIAYNVNDWNPDDYKDIWSRKTKEGQSQPIIKK
;
A
#
# COMPACT_ATOMS: atom_id res chain seq x y z
N MET A 1 2.86 6.75 -52.22
CA MET A 1 1.64 6.95 -51.41
C MET A 1 1.53 5.92 -50.27
N LYS A 2 1.67 4.61 -50.55
CA LYS A 2 1.60 3.53 -49.54
C LYS A 2 2.59 3.65 -48.36
N ALA A 3 3.85 4.01 -48.62
CA ALA A 3 4.87 4.17 -47.57
C ALA A 3 4.56 5.32 -46.58
N ARG A 4 3.97 6.43 -47.06
CA ARG A 4 3.58 7.57 -46.20
C ARG A 4 2.44 7.21 -45.24
N ILE A 5 1.47 6.41 -45.70
CA ILE A 5 0.36 5.92 -44.88
C ILE A 5 0.88 4.95 -43.80
N LEU A 6 1.78 4.03 -44.15
CA LEU A 6 2.44 3.13 -43.21
C LEU A 6 3.23 3.88 -42.13
N SER A 7 3.98 4.93 -42.51
CA SER A 7 4.71 5.76 -41.54
C SER A 7 3.79 6.53 -40.59
N ILE A 8 2.66 7.06 -41.07
CA ILE A 8 1.67 7.75 -40.24
C ILE A 8 1.03 6.78 -39.24
N ILE A 9 0.66 5.57 -39.70
CA ILE A 9 0.11 4.52 -38.83
C ILE A 9 1.13 4.13 -37.76
N LEU A 10 2.39 3.89 -38.13
CA LEU A 10 3.45 3.54 -37.20
C LEU A 10 3.70 4.65 -36.16
N LEU A 11 3.79 5.91 -36.59
CA LEU A 11 3.92 7.07 -35.70
C LEU A 11 2.72 7.17 -34.74
N SER A 12 1.50 6.93 -35.22
CA SER A 12 0.30 6.96 -34.37
C SER A 12 0.29 5.85 -33.32
N LEU A 13 0.71 4.63 -33.68
CA LEU A 13 0.81 3.50 -32.74
C LEU A 13 1.87 3.74 -31.67
N ILE A 14 3.01 4.30 -32.07
CA ILE A 14 4.07 4.71 -31.15
C ILE A 14 3.54 5.79 -30.22
N SER A 15 2.86 6.82 -30.75
CA SER A 15 2.28 7.93 -29.96
C SER A 15 1.27 7.44 -28.93
N ILE A 16 0.35 6.54 -29.31
CA ILE A 16 -0.64 5.96 -28.40
C ILE A 16 0.04 5.14 -27.30
N SER A 17 1.06 4.37 -27.66
CA SER A 17 1.86 3.60 -26.69
C SER A 17 2.59 4.50 -25.70
N PHE A 18 3.15 5.63 -26.16
CA PHE A 18 3.78 6.64 -25.31
C PHE A 18 2.79 7.36 -24.39
N VAL A 19 1.61 7.77 -24.88
CA VAL A 19 0.58 8.43 -24.07
C VAL A 19 0.04 7.48 -22.97
N LYS A 20 -0.13 6.19 -23.29
CA LYS A 20 -0.52 5.19 -22.29
C LYS A 20 0.57 4.93 -21.25
N ALA A 21 1.84 4.82 -21.67
CA ALA A 21 2.97 4.66 -20.76
C ALA A 21 3.15 5.87 -19.83
N GLN A 22 2.87 7.08 -20.32
CA GLN A 22 2.94 8.32 -19.53
C GLN A 22 1.82 8.43 -18.47
N SER A 23 0.81 7.58 -18.57
CA SER A 23 -0.32 7.55 -17.64
C SER A 23 -0.17 6.47 -16.57
N TYR A 24 0.93 5.71 -16.52
CA TYR A 24 1.18 4.73 -15.48
C TYR A 24 2.09 5.35 -14.41
N VAL A 25 1.74 5.18 -13.13
CA VAL A 25 2.55 5.68 -12.01
C VAL A 25 2.91 4.49 -11.12
N PHE A 26 4.21 4.25 -10.95
CA PHE A 26 4.68 3.25 -10.00
C PHE A 26 4.27 3.64 -8.59
N GLY A 27 3.65 2.71 -7.88
CA GLY A 27 3.36 2.89 -6.46
C GLY A 27 4.65 2.90 -5.65
N PHE A 28 4.59 3.39 -4.41
CA PHE A 28 5.74 3.38 -3.52
C PHE A 28 5.71 2.17 -2.58
N SER A 29 6.88 1.81 -2.07
CA SER A 29 7.02 0.75 -1.07
C SER A 29 8.17 1.03 -0.12
N TYR A 30 8.06 0.44 1.06
CA TYR A 30 9.10 0.44 2.08
C TYR A 30 9.14 -0.93 2.72
N ASN A 31 10.34 -1.37 3.06
CA ASN A 31 10.59 -2.68 3.66
C ASN A 31 11.95 -2.64 4.37
N ARG A 32 11.96 -2.31 5.66
CA ARG A 32 13.20 -2.23 6.45
C ARG A 32 12.96 -2.48 7.94
N ASN A 33 14.05 -2.87 8.61
CA ASN A 33 14.15 -2.78 10.07
C ASN A 33 14.40 -1.32 10.47
N VAL A 34 13.66 -0.87 11.48
CA VAL A 34 13.81 0.44 12.12
C VAL A 34 14.16 0.21 13.58
N THR A 35 15.21 0.89 14.06
CA THR A 35 15.62 0.85 15.46
C THR A 35 15.33 2.20 16.10
N PHE A 36 14.53 2.19 17.15
CA PHE A 36 14.28 3.34 18.01
C PHE A 36 15.18 3.28 19.23
N SER A 37 15.98 4.32 19.43
CA SER A 37 16.90 4.42 20.57
C SER A 37 16.14 4.42 21.89
N LYS A 38 16.75 3.89 22.94
CA LYS A 38 16.23 3.99 24.31
C LYS A 38 15.89 5.43 24.72
N GLY A 39 14.89 5.59 25.59
CA GLY A 39 14.46 6.88 26.14
C GLY A 39 13.01 7.23 25.86
N SER A 40 12.69 7.73 24.66
CA SER A 40 11.34 8.21 24.35
C SER A 40 10.32 7.07 24.37
N ARG A 41 9.18 7.24 25.05
CA ARG A 41 8.07 6.27 24.95
C ARG A 41 7.32 6.30 23.63
N THR A 42 7.46 7.40 22.88
CA THR A 42 6.75 7.59 21.63
C THR A 42 7.73 7.76 20.49
N ASP A 43 7.56 6.94 19.46
CA ASP A 43 8.33 7.00 18.24
C ASP A 43 7.40 7.09 17.02
N TYR A 44 7.95 7.54 15.89
CA TYR A 44 7.19 7.82 14.68
C TYR A 44 7.90 7.27 13.45
N HIS A 45 7.12 6.76 12.49
CA HIS A 45 7.60 6.46 11.15
C HIS A 45 6.56 6.95 10.13
N MET A 46 6.98 7.82 9.21
CA MET A 46 6.09 8.43 8.23
C MET A 46 6.66 8.30 6.83
N ASP A 47 5.78 8.09 5.86
CA ASP A 47 6.11 8.12 4.44
C ASP A 47 4.89 8.51 3.60
N ASN A 48 5.13 8.91 2.35
CA ASN A 48 4.09 9.31 1.43
C ASN A 48 4.51 9.10 -0.02
N GLY A 49 3.51 8.98 -0.89
CA GLY A 49 3.76 8.85 -2.32
C GLY A 49 2.48 8.68 -3.12
N GLU A 50 2.64 8.70 -4.44
CA GLU A 50 1.54 8.46 -5.36
C GLU A 50 1.39 6.95 -5.66
N GLY A 51 0.18 6.52 -5.97
CA GLY A 51 -0.07 5.14 -6.40
C GLY A 51 -1.54 4.84 -6.68
N GLY A 52 -1.86 3.54 -6.71
CA GLY A 52 -3.18 2.99 -7.00
C GLY A 52 -4.17 3.12 -5.84
N ASN A 53 -5.18 2.25 -5.83
CA ASN A 53 -6.26 2.23 -4.82
C ASN A 53 -5.95 1.35 -3.62
N MET A 54 -4.86 0.59 -3.63
CA MET A 54 -4.61 -0.40 -2.61
C MET A 54 -3.30 -0.10 -1.89
N MET A 55 -3.40 0.13 -0.59
CA MET A 55 -2.27 0.16 0.33
C MET A 55 -2.33 -1.06 1.24
N VAL A 56 -1.19 -1.73 1.39
CA VAL A 56 -1.00 -2.80 2.37
C VAL A 56 0.14 -2.40 3.29
N TRP A 57 0.00 -2.69 4.58
CA TRP A 57 1.08 -2.48 5.53
C TRP A 57 1.16 -3.59 6.57
N SER A 58 2.35 -3.75 7.14
CA SER A 58 2.67 -4.68 8.22
C SER A 58 3.77 -4.09 9.10
N VAL A 59 3.60 -4.24 10.41
CA VAL A 59 4.57 -3.89 11.44
C VAL A 59 4.78 -5.12 12.31
N GLN A 60 6.03 -5.60 12.37
CA GLN A 60 6.44 -6.68 13.26
C GLN A 60 7.28 -6.11 14.40
N ASN A 61 6.92 -6.45 15.63
CA ASN A 61 7.65 -6.05 16.82
C ASN A 61 8.85 -6.98 17.03
N GLY A 62 10.07 -6.46 16.83
CA GLY A 62 11.32 -7.15 17.15
C GLY A 62 11.83 -6.88 18.56
N SER A 63 11.11 -6.10 19.37
CA SER A 63 11.42 -5.81 20.77
C SER A 63 10.83 -6.87 21.71
N ALA A 64 11.42 -6.98 22.90
CA ALA A 64 10.90 -7.81 23.99
C ALA A 64 9.65 -7.21 24.65
N TYR A 65 9.45 -5.89 24.53
CA TYR A 65 8.31 -5.17 25.10
C TYR A 65 7.26 -4.86 24.04
N GLY A 66 6.00 -4.74 24.48
CA GLY A 66 4.90 -4.36 23.62
C GLY A 66 4.85 -2.86 23.35
N PHE A 67 3.95 -2.50 22.43
CA PHE A 67 3.55 -1.13 22.17
C PHE A 67 2.13 -1.09 21.64
N ASP A 68 1.49 0.06 21.80
CA ASP A 68 0.27 0.37 21.07
C ASP A 68 0.64 1.10 19.77
N LEU A 69 0.20 0.53 18.65
CA LEU A 69 0.40 1.06 17.30
C LEU A 69 -0.81 1.88 16.89
N SER A 70 -0.57 3.10 16.41
CA SER A 70 -1.58 3.88 15.69
C SER A 70 -1.15 4.05 14.23
N PRO A 71 -1.66 3.23 13.29
CA PRO A 71 -1.45 3.39 11.86
C PRO A 71 -2.48 4.39 11.32
N ILE A 72 -2.00 5.57 10.94
CA ILE A 72 -2.80 6.63 10.32
C ILE A 72 -2.51 6.59 8.82
N VAL A 73 -3.52 6.24 8.02
CA VAL A 73 -3.44 6.22 6.57
C VAL A 73 -4.36 7.29 6.02
N ASP A 74 -3.81 8.21 5.23
CA ASP A 74 -4.56 9.23 4.52
C ASP A 74 -4.53 8.98 3.02
N VAL A 75 -5.64 9.29 2.36
CA VAL A 75 -5.77 9.31 0.90
C VAL A 75 -6.24 10.68 0.48
N ASP A 76 -5.48 11.34 -0.39
CA ASP A 76 -5.73 12.71 -0.85
C ASP A 76 -6.03 13.65 0.33
N TYR A 77 -5.22 13.56 1.38
CA TYR A 77 -5.33 14.36 2.60
C TYR A 77 -6.63 14.10 3.40
N ARG A 78 -7.27 12.96 3.18
CA ARG A 78 -8.42 12.49 3.95
C ARG A 78 -8.07 11.20 4.67
N GLN A 79 -8.15 11.26 5.99
CA GLN A 79 -7.89 10.12 6.86
C GLN A 79 -8.86 8.97 6.60
N GLN A 80 -8.30 7.78 6.38
CA GLN A 80 -9.02 6.52 6.15
C GLN A 80 -9.06 5.63 7.38
N SER A 81 -8.09 5.74 8.30
CA SER A 81 -7.96 4.83 9.44
C SER A 81 -7.89 5.52 10.80
N TYR A 82 -8.45 4.85 11.80
CA TYR A 82 -8.28 5.16 13.22
C TYR A 82 -8.47 3.90 14.06
N SER A 83 -7.40 3.12 14.21
CA SER A 83 -7.40 1.97 15.10
C SER A 83 -6.12 1.96 15.91
N VAL A 84 -6.24 1.91 17.23
CA VAL A 84 -5.10 1.60 18.10
C VAL A 84 -5.03 0.08 18.22
N ILE A 85 -3.87 -0.49 17.89
CA ILE A 85 -3.64 -1.93 17.88
C ILE A 85 -2.53 -2.23 18.87
N SER A 86 -2.82 -3.04 19.89
CA SER A 86 -1.77 -3.48 20.82
C SER A 86 -0.93 -4.58 20.18
N VAL A 87 0.38 -4.36 20.14
CA VAL A 87 1.36 -5.27 19.52
C VAL A 87 2.32 -5.78 20.61
N PRO A 88 2.17 -7.04 21.07
CA PRO A 88 3.07 -7.59 22.09
C PRO A 88 4.50 -7.77 21.53
N GLY A 89 5.47 -8.02 22.42
CA GLY A 89 6.83 -8.40 22.02
C GLY A 89 6.83 -9.61 21.08
N GLY A 90 7.51 -9.52 19.94
CA GLY A 90 7.45 -10.54 18.88
C GLY A 90 6.17 -10.57 18.04
N GLY A 91 5.18 -9.73 18.36
CA GLY A 91 3.88 -9.67 17.70
C GLY A 91 3.91 -8.98 16.34
N ILE A 92 2.78 -9.06 15.61
CA ILE A 92 2.61 -8.47 14.28
C ILE A 92 1.25 -7.78 14.23
N ALA A 93 1.21 -6.59 13.61
CA ALA A 93 -0.01 -5.94 13.16
C ALA A 93 0.08 -5.67 11.65
N ASN A 94 -1.03 -5.81 10.94
CA ASN A 94 -1.12 -5.53 9.51
C ASN A 94 -2.55 -5.14 9.15
N ASP A 95 -2.70 -4.44 8.03
CA ASP A 95 -4.02 -4.14 7.45
C ASP A 95 -3.90 -3.80 5.95
N VAL A 96 -5.06 -3.74 5.29
CA VAL A 96 -5.22 -3.43 3.87
C VAL A 96 -6.27 -2.34 3.70
N TYR A 97 -5.90 -1.25 3.04
CA TYR A 97 -6.82 -0.20 2.64
C TYR A 97 -7.04 -0.29 1.13
N GLU A 98 -8.27 -0.66 0.74
CA GLU A 98 -8.70 -0.68 -0.64
C GLU A 98 -9.79 0.37 -0.86
N LEU A 99 -9.53 1.30 -1.78
CA LEU A 99 -10.55 2.25 -2.22
C LEU A 99 -11.48 1.60 -3.23
N THR A 100 -12.79 1.78 -3.03
CA THR A 100 -13.82 1.35 -3.98
C THR A 100 -13.66 2.02 -5.34
N LYS A 101 -14.25 1.43 -6.39
CA LYS A 101 -14.21 1.92 -7.77
C LYS A 101 -14.46 3.43 -7.88
N THR A 102 -13.57 4.13 -8.58
CA THR A 102 -13.70 5.56 -8.89
C THR A 102 -13.54 5.81 -10.41
N ASN A 103 -14.06 6.94 -10.88
CA ASN A 103 -13.83 7.44 -12.25
C ASN A 103 -12.56 8.32 -12.32
N ARG A 104 -11.56 8.02 -11.49
CA ARG A 104 -10.39 8.89 -11.29
C ARG A 104 -9.43 8.77 -12.46
N THR A 105 -8.89 9.92 -12.89
CA THR A 105 -7.95 10.03 -14.02
C THR A 105 -6.52 10.38 -13.59
N LYS A 106 -6.25 10.33 -12.29
CA LYS A 106 -4.95 10.63 -11.67
C LYS A 106 -4.65 9.60 -10.58
N PRO A 107 -3.38 9.36 -10.21
CA PRO A 107 -3.05 8.53 -9.06
C PRO A 107 -3.64 9.10 -7.77
N TYR A 108 -3.72 8.27 -6.74
CA TYR A 108 -4.02 8.71 -5.38
C TYR A 108 -2.74 9.16 -4.71
N PHE A 109 -2.82 10.23 -3.92
CA PHE A 109 -1.76 10.57 -2.99
C PHE A 109 -2.02 9.86 -1.66
N TRP A 110 -1.10 9.02 -1.23
CA TRP A 110 -1.20 8.33 0.04
C TRP A 110 -0.19 8.87 1.05
N ASN A 111 -0.61 8.94 2.30
CA ASN A 111 0.26 9.16 3.45
C ASN A 111 0.08 8.00 4.43
N ILE A 112 1.16 7.52 5.01
CA ILE A 112 1.13 6.57 6.12
C ILE A 112 2.00 7.11 7.26
N ASN A 113 1.44 7.11 8.46
CA ASN A 113 2.10 7.51 9.69
C ASN A 113 1.85 6.46 10.77
N PHE A 114 2.90 5.82 11.24
CA PHE A 114 2.88 4.95 12.39
C PHE A 114 3.34 5.69 13.63
N ILE A 115 2.49 5.70 14.65
CA ILE A 115 2.84 6.14 16.00
C ILE A 115 3.00 4.90 16.86
N PHE A 116 4.18 4.78 17.49
CA PHE A 116 4.52 3.68 18.37
C PHE A 116 4.51 4.18 19.81
N GLN A 117 3.54 3.73 20.61
CA GLN A 117 3.48 4.06 22.04
C GLN A 117 3.96 2.86 22.86
N TRP A 118 5.22 2.89 23.26
CA TRP A 118 5.87 1.78 23.93
C TRP A 118 5.44 1.62 25.40
N ASP A 119 5.51 0.37 25.86
CA ASP A 119 5.45 0.05 27.28
C ASP A 119 6.51 0.85 28.08
N GLN A 120 6.17 1.24 29.30
CA GLN A 120 7.06 2.02 30.19
C GLN A 120 8.43 1.36 30.43
N TYR A 121 8.51 0.04 30.35
CA TYR A 121 9.76 -0.71 30.57
C TYR A 121 10.71 -0.67 29.37
N ALA A 122 10.21 -0.28 28.21
CA ALA A 122 10.96 -0.25 26.96
C ALA A 122 11.90 0.96 26.85
N GLU A 123 11.75 1.99 27.70
CA GLU A 123 12.59 3.19 27.71
C GLU A 123 14.07 2.90 28.00
N SER A 124 14.36 1.75 28.62
CA SER A 124 15.70 1.34 29.03
C SER A 124 16.51 0.63 27.95
N ILE A 125 15.88 0.25 26.83
CA ILE A 125 16.49 -0.55 25.76
C ILE A 125 16.26 0.07 24.39
N ASP A 126 17.13 -0.26 23.43
CA ASP A 126 16.85 0.00 22.03
C ASP A 126 15.77 -0.98 21.55
N ARG A 127 14.86 -0.49 20.72
CA ARG A 127 13.66 -1.22 20.30
C ARG A 127 13.68 -1.33 18.80
N SER A 128 13.48 -2.54 18.28
CA SER A 128 13.44 -2.75 16.83
C SER A 128 12.04 -3.13 16.38
N VAL A 129 11.65 -2.59 15.24
CA VAL A 129 10.46 -3.01 14.50
C VAL A 129 10.85 -3.26 13.05
N TYR A 130 10.18 -4.22 12.43
CA TYR A 130 10.25 -4.39 10.99
C TYR A 130 8.99 -3.78 10.38
N ILE A 131 9.16 -2.81 9.49
CA ILE A 131 8.07 -2.07 8.85
C ILE A 131 8.10 -2.40 7.37
N ALA A 132 6.95 -2.83 6.86
CA ALA A 132 6.70 -3.02 5.45
C ALA A 132 5.39 -2.35 5.05
N TYR A 133 5.40 -1.59 3.96
CA TYR A 133 4.19 -1.14 3.30
C TYR A 133 4.39 -0.99 1.80
N ASN A 134 3.31 -1.11 1.06
CA ASN A 134 3.29 -0.94 -0.37
C ASN A 134 1.96 -0.34 -0.80
N VAL A 135 2.03 0.62 -1.71
CA VAL A 135 0.92 1.03 -2.54
C VAL A 135 1.12 0.42 -3.91
N ASN A 136 0.06 -0.17 -4.46
CA ASN A 136 0.12 -0.74 -5.80
C ASN A 136 0.30 0.36 -6.86
N ASP A 137 0.71 -0.05 -8.06
CA ASP A 137 0.84 0.90 -9.16
C ASP A 137 -0.52 1.47 -9.56
N TRP A 138 -0.49 2.71 -10.03
CA TRP A 138 -1.64 3.31 -10.66
C TRP A 138 -1.61 3.07 -12.17
N ASN A 139 -2.67 2.42 -12.65
CA ASN A 139 -2.95 2.28 -14.06
C ASN A 139 -4.38 2.76 -14.35
N PRO A 140 -4.56 3.82 -15.17
CA PRO A 140 -5.88 4.34 -15.51
C PRO A 140 -6.74 3.36 -16.31
N ASP A 141 -6.11 2.40 -17.00
CA ASP A 141 -6.82 1.36 -17.77
C ASP A 141 -7.25 0.18 -16.87
N ASP A 142 -6.52 -0.13 -15.77
CA ASP A 142 -6.80 -1.31 -14.91
C ASP A 142 -8.06 -1.17 -14.05
N TYR A 143 -8.59 0.04 -13.89
CA TYR A 143 -9.83 0.29 -13.12
C TYR A 143 -11.10 -0.18 -13.82
N LYS A 144 -11.00 -0.66 -15.06
CA LYS A 144 -12.15 -1.27 -15.75
C LYS A 144 -12.36 -2.74 -15.36
N ASP A 145 -11.32 -3.46 -14.89
CA ASP A 145 -11.33 -4.94 -14.91
C ASP A 145 -10.78 -5.67 -13.67
N ILE A 146 -10.74 -5.05 -12.49
CA ILE A 146 -10.31 -5.73 -11.25
C ILE A 146 -11.24 -6.92 -10.88
N TRP A 147 -12.49 -6.95 -11.37
CA TRP A 147 -13.42 -8.07 -11.20
C TRP A 147 -13.22 -9.25 -12.16
N SER A 148 -12.33 -9.15 -13.15
CA SER A 148 -11.97 -10.30 -14.02
C SER A 148 -11.07 -11.33 -13.31
N ARG A 149 -10.48 -10.99 -12.14
CA ARG A 149 -9.67 -11.93 -11.33
C ARG A 149 -10.47 -12.70 -10.27
N LYS A 150 -11.62 -12.19 -9.80
CA LYS A 150 -12.50 -12.94 -8.87
C LYS A 150 -13.35 -14.02 -9.56
N THR A 151 -13.36 -14.10 -10.88
CA THR A 151 -14.13 -15.10 -11.64
C THR A 151 -13.31 -16.29 -12.17
N LYS A 152 -11.98 -16.32 -11.97
CA LYS A 152 -11.14 -17.43 -12.42
C LYS A 152 -10.69 -18.42 -11.34
N GLU A 153 -10.96 -18.14 -10.06
CA GLU A 153 -10.79 -19.11 -8.97
C GLU A 153 -12.11 -19.23 -8.20
N GLY A 154 -13.06 -19.93 -8.83
CA GLY A 154 -14.42 -20.10 -8.30
C GLY A 154 -15.17 -21.24 -8.97
N GLN A 155 -14.48 -22.32 -9.35
CA GLN A 155 -15.13 -23.62 -9.51
C GLN A 155 -15.19 -24.31 -8.15
N SER A 156 -16.07 -23.81 -7.29
CA SER A 156 -16.57 -24.60 -6.17
C SER A 156 -17.58 -25.59 -6.75
N GLN A 157 -17.20 -26.86 -6.85
CA GLN A 157 -18.16 -27.92 -7.18
C GLN A 157 -19.29 -27.92 -6.14
N PRO A 158 -20.57 -28.10 -6.54
CA PRO A 158 -21.65 -28.23 -5.59
C PRO A 158 -21.46 -29.51 -4.78
N ILE A 159 -21.37 -29.36 -3.45
CA ILE A 159 -21.46 -30.47 -2.51
C ILE A 159 -22.85 -31.08 -2.66
N ILE A 160 -22.92 -32.26 -3.28
CA ILE A 160 -24.09 -33.12 -3.26
C ILE A 160 -24.28 -33.56 -1.80
N LYS A 161 -25.35 -33.09 -1.16
CA LYS A 161 -25.86 -33.74 0.06
C LYS A 161 -26.80 -34.86 -0.39
N LYS A 162 -26.59 -36.01 0.25
CA LYS A 162 -27.20 -37.33 0.03
C LYS A 162 -28.67 -37.32 -0.40
#